data_AF-A0A9D6R2M2-F1
#
_entry.id   AF-A0A9D6R2M2-F1
#
_cell.length_a   1.000
_cell.length_b   1.000
_cell.length_c   1.000
_cell.angle_alpha   90.00
_cell.angle_beta   90.00
_cell.angle_gamma   90.00
#
_symmetry.space_group_name_H-M   'P 1'
#
loop_
_entity.id
_entity.type
_entity.pdbx_description
1 polymer ?
#
loop_
_entity_poly.entity_id
_entity_poly.type
_entity_poly.pdbx_seq_one_letter_code
_entity_poly.pdbx_strand_id
1 'polypeptide(L)'
;MMDTKSTGRAAKEKKMTTLTILTDYYLADLSLKNRSRDTIACNGGWLRRFDQFLQARGHSRVLKDLSAEDAQAYVVDLQARDARWKGHPVIPPQAVHP
;
A
#
# COMPACT_ATOMS: atom_id res chain seq x y z
N MET A 1 6.95 -21.02 -46.17
CA MET A 1 7.20 -19.59 -45.91
C MET A 1 6.72 -19.34 -44.49
N MET A 2 7.61 -18.86 -43.61
CA MET A 2 7.37 -18.72 -42.17
C MET A 2 6.68 -17.39 -41.88
N ASP A 3 5.53 -17.42 -41.22
CA ASP A 3 4.95 -16.24 -40.57
C ASP A 3 5.02 -16.43 -39.05
N THR A 4 6.17 -16.07 -38.49
CA THR A 4 6.30 -15.77 -37.07
C THR A 4 6.29 -14.25 -36.91
N LYS A 5 5.43 -13.77 -36.01
CA LYS A 5 5.59 -12.58 -35.12
C LYS A 5 4.31 -11.74 -35.03
N SER A 6 3.57 -11.94 -33.94
CA SER A 6 3.10 -10.81 -33.11
C SER A 6 2.58 -11.27 -31.75
N THR A 7 3.40 -11.99 -31.00
CA THR A 7 3.24 -12.16 -29.54
C THR A 7 4.00 -11.09 -28.74
N GLY A 8 4.52 -10.06 -29.40
CA GLY A 8 5.45 -9.09 -28.81
C GLY A 8 4.84 -7.83 -28.16
N ARG A 9 3.52 -7.61 -28.23
CA ARG A 9 2.92 -6.34 -27.73
C ARG A 9 2.15 -6.46 -26.41
N ALA A 10 1.89 -7.68 -25.94
CA ALA A 10 1.16 -7.92 -24.69
C ALA A 10 2.06 -7.97 -23.43
N ALA A 11 3.38 -7.82 -23.56
CA ALA A 11 4.33 -8.24 -22.52
C ALA A 11 5.08 -7.11 -21.77
N LYS A 12 4.86 -5.81 -22.02
CA LYS A 12 5.78 -4.78 -21.47
C LYS A 12 5.19 -3.47 -20.94
N GLU A 13 3.90 -3.41 -20.69
CA GLU A 13 3.38 -2.47 -19.67
C GLU A 13 2.95 -3.29 -18.47
N LYS A 14 3.92 -3.71 -17.63
CA LYS A 14 3.60 -3.92 -16.23
C LYS A 14 3.09 -2.56 -15.74
N LYS A 15 1.78 -2.33 -15.81
CA LYS A 15 1.14 -1.13 -15.24
C LYS A 15 1.75 -0.98 -13.85
N MET A 16 2.52 0.07 -13.68
CA MET A 16 3.31 0.30 -12.50
C MET A 16 2.31 0.69 -11.42
N THR A 17 1.76 -0.31 -10.74
CA THR A 17 0.65 -0.10 -9.82
C THR A 17 1.14 0.73 -8.65
N THR A 18 0.64 1.95 -8.55
CA THR A 18 0.95 2.85 -7.45
C THR A 18 0.07 2.56 -6.25
N LEU A 19 0.54 2.96 -5.07
CA LEU A 19 -0.20 2.87 -3.82
C LEU A 19 -1.55 3.58 -3.90
N THR A 20 -1.65 4.69 -4.63
CA THR A 20 -2.91 5.41 -4.88
C THR A 20 -3.94 4.54 -5.59
N ILE A 21 -3.56 3.92 -6.70
CA ILE A 21 -4.46 3.05 -7.48
C ILE A 21 -4.96 1.87 -6.62
N LEU A 22 -4.05 1.26 -5.85
CA LEU A 22 -4.42 0.15 -4.96
C LEU A 22 -5.31 0.59 -3.80
N THR A 23 -5.08 1.78 -3.27
CA THR A 23 -5.94 2.37 -2.24
C THR A 23 -7.36 2.49 -2.78
N ASP A 24 -7.53 3.02 -3.99
CA ASP A 24 -8.86 3.15 -4.61
C ASP A 24 -9.53 1.78 -4.81
N TYR A 25 -8.81 0.79 -5.32
CA TYR A 25 -9.32 -0.58 -5.46
C TYR A 25 -9.71 -1.20 -4.12
N TYR A 26 -8.90 -1.04 -3.08
CA TYR A 26 -9.17 -1.57 -1.75
C TYR A 26 -10.41 -0.91 -1.12
N LEU A 27 -10.56 0.41 -1.24
CA LEU A 27 -11.73 1.11 -0.72
C LEU A 27 -13.01 0.73 -1.48
N ALA A 28 -12.92 0.51 -2.79
CA ALA A 28 -14.03 -0.01 -3.58
C ALA A 28 -14.43 -1.42 -3.14
N ASP A 29 -13.46 -2.31 -2.88
CA ASP A 29 -13.70 -3.66 -2.35
C ASP A 29 -14.37 -3.63 -0.96
N LEU A 30 -13.93 -2.75 -0.05
CA LEU A 30 -14.61 -2.55 1.23
C LEU A 30 -16.06 -2.08 1.06
N SER A 31 -16.32 -1.21 0.08
CA SER A 31 -17.67 -0.78 -0.26
C SER A 31 -18.53 -1.94 -0.76
N LEU A 32 -18.00 -2.79 -1.65
CA LEU A 32 -18.70 -3.98 -2.15
C LEU A 32 -19.00 -4.99 -1.03
N LYS A 33 -18.14 -5.05 -0.01
CA LYS A 33 -18.33 -5.86 1.20
C LYS A 33 -19.28 -5.23 2.23
N ASN A 34 -20.02 -4.18 1.85
CA ASN A 34 -20.96 -3.45 2.71
C ASN A 34 -20.34 -2.96 4.04
N ARG A 35 -19.06 -2.56 4.03
CA ARG A 35 -18.46 -1.90 5.19
C ARG A 35 -19.06 -0.50 5.37
N SER A 36 -19.12 -0.04 6.62
CA SER A 36 -19.67 1.29 6.92
C SER A 36 -18.85 2.39 6.25
N ARG A 37 -19.51 3.50 5.91
CA ARG A 37 -18.86 4.69 5.34
C ARG A 37 -17.70 5.16 6.22
N ASP A 38 -17.88 5.13 7.54
CA ASP A 38 -16.84 5.51 8.50
C ASP A 38 -15.63 4.57 8.44
N THR A 39 -15.85 3.26 8.27
CA THR A 39 -14.76 2.29 8.10
C THR A 39 -13.95 2.59 6.85
N ILE A 40 -14.63 2.85 5.73
CA ILE A 40 -14.00 3.15 4.44
C ILE A 40 -13.21 4.46 4.53
N ALA A 41 -13.82 5.51 5.10
CA ALA A 41 -13.18 6.81 5.29
C ALA A 41 -11.95 6.71 6.20
N CYS A 42 -12.06 5.95 7.30
CA CYS A 42 -10.97 5.71 8.22
C CYS A 42 -9.80 5.00 7.52
N ASN A 43 -10.05 3.88 6.83
CA ASN A 43 -9.03 3.16 6.07
C ASN A 43 -8.37 4.02 4.99
N GLY A 44 -9.17 4.78 4.23
CA GLY A 44 -8.66 5.70 3.21
C GLY A 44 -7.78 6.80 3.82
N GLY A 45 -8.14 7.31 5.00
CA GLY A 45 -7.35 8.27 5.76
C GLY A 45 -5.97 7.72 6.16
N TRP A 46 -5.91 6.47 6.64
CA TRP A 46 -4.64 5.83 7.01
C TRP A 46 -3.74 5.59 5.80
N LEU A 47 -4.29 5.05 4.72
CA LEU A 47 -3.53 4.77 3.49
C LEU A 47 -2.98 6.05 2.86
N ARG A 48 -3.77 7.13 2.86
CA ARG A 48 -3.32 8.44 2.38
C ARG A 48 -2.17 9.01 3.23
N ARG A 49 -2.21 8.83 4.55
CA ARG A 49 -1.10 9.27 5.43
C ARG A 49 0.18 8.49 5.15
N PHE A 50 0.08 7.19 4.87
CA PHE A 50 1.24 6.39 4.47
C PHE A 50 1.81 6.84 3.11
N ASP A 51 0.95 7.11 2.13
CA ASP A 51 1.38 7.65 0.82
C ASP A 51 2.10 9.01 0.97
N GLN A 52 1.55 9.90 1.80
CA GLN A 52 2.17 11.19 2.12
C GLN A 52 3.52 11.03 2.83
N PHE A 53 3.64 10.05 3.72
CA PHE A 53 4.91 9.74 4.38
C PHE A 53 5.98 9.31 3.37
N LEU A 54 5.64 8.41 2.44
CA LEU A 54 6.56 7.97 1.39
C LEU A 54 6.97 9.13 0.48
N GLN A 55 6.00 9.96 0.07
CA GLN A 55 6.24 11.13 -0.75
C GLN A 55 7.19 12.13 -0.08
N ALA A 56 6.99 12.42 1.20
CA ALA A 56 7.80 13.37 1.94
C ALA A 56 9.28 12.94 2.07
N ARG A 57 9.55 11.63 2.01
CA ARG A 57 10.91 11.06 2.08
C ARG A 57 11.52 10.78 0.70
N GLY A 58 10.81 11.11 -0.38
CA GLY A 58 11.26 10.82 -1.75
C GLY A 58 11.30 9.33 -2.08
N HIS A 59 10.58 8.49 -1.33
CA HIS A 59 10.50 7.05 -1.60
C HIS A 59 9.59 6.74 -2.78
N SER A 60 9.80 5.56 -3.40
CA SER A 60 8.91 5.04 -4.42
C SER A 60 7.52 4.80 -3.83
N ARG A 61 6.48 5.10 -4.62
CA ARG A 61 5.07 4.81 -4.29
C ARG A 61 4.52 3.63 -5.08
N VAL A 62 5.42 2.90 -5.75
CA VAL A 62 5.08 1.77 -6.60
C VAL A 62 5.13 0.52 -5.75
N LEU A 63 4.07 -0.28 -5.76
CA LEU A 63 3.91 -1.38 -4.81
C LEU A 63 5.10 -2.36 -4.80
N LYS A 64 5.64 -2.69 -5.97
CA LYS A 64 6.78 -3.62 -6.11
C LYS A 64 8.09 -3.09 -5.51
N ASP A 65 8.19 -1.79 -5.30
CA ASP A 65 9.38 -1.15 -4.73
C ASP A 65 9.19 -0.90 -3.22
N LEU A 66 7.99 -1.15 -2.67
CA LEU A 66 7.73 -1.03 -1.24
C LEU A 66 8.18 -2.29 -0.51
N SER A 67 8.78 -2.10 0.65
CA SER A 67 9.25 -3.18 1.50
C SER A 67 8.67 -3.13 2.91
N ALA A 68 8.97 -4.15 3.72
CA ALA A 68 8.58 -4.17 5.12
C ALA A 68 9.27 -3.05 5.92
N GLU A 69 10.49 -2.67 5.52
CA GLU A 69 11.25 -1.58 6.13
C GLU A 69 10.54 -0.23 5.95
N ASP A 70 9.87 0.02 4.82
CA ASP A 70 9.07 1.24 4.63
C ASP A 70 7.90 1.32 5.63
N ALA A 71 7.25 0.18 5.88
CA ALA A 71 6.16 0.08 6.86
C ALA A 71 6.68 0.28 8.28
N GLN A 72 7.82 -0.33 8.62
CA GLN A 72 8.48 -0.14 9.92
C GLN A 72 8.89 1.31 10.15
N ALA A 73 9.49 1.95 9.13
CA ALA A 73 9.88 3.35 9.17
C ALA A 73 8.67 4.28 9.38
N TYR A 74 7.52 3.94 8.80
CA TYR A 74 6.28 4.67 9.04
C TYR A 74 5.78 4.52 10.48
N VAL A 75 5.82 3.31 11.06
CA VAL A 75 5.45 3.10 12.47
C VAL A 75 6.35 3.89 13.42
N VAL A 76 7.66 3.91 13.16
CA VAL A 76 8.61 4.71 13.95
C VAL A 76 8.32 6.21 13.82
N ASP A 77 7.98 6.70 12.63
CA ASP A 77 7.58 8.10 12.42
C ASP A 77 6.29 8.45 13.16
N LEU A 78 5.30 7.55 13.16
CA LEU A 78 4.08 7.72 13.95
C LEU A 78 4.36 7.77 15.46
N GLN A 79 5.24 6.91 15.95
CA GLN A 79 5.67 6.90 17.36
C GLN A 79 6.36 8.19 17.79
N ALA A 80 7.15 8.79 16.91
CA ALA A 80 7.84 10.05 17.18
C ALA A 80 6.88 11.24 17.20
N ARG A 81 5.80 11.20 16.41
CA ARG A 81 4.87 12.33 16.24
C ARG A 81 3.70 12.33 17.21
N ASP A 82 3.24 11.16 17.66
CA ASP A 82 2.02 11.04 18.44
C ASP A 82 2.15 9.96 19.52
N ALA A 83 1.96 10.39 20.78
CA ALA A 83 2.12 9.56 21.96
C ALA A 83 1.20 8.34 21.99
N ARG A 84 0.06 8.36 21.27
CA ARG A 84 -0.84 7.21 21.20
C ARG A 84 -0.21 5.99 20.52
N TRP A 85 0.81 6.21 19.70
CA TRP A 85 1.52 5.13 19.00
C TRP A 85 2.74 4.65 19.78
N LYS A 86 3.11 5.32 20.88
CA LYS A 86 4.28 4.96 21.68
C LYS A 86 4.17 3.51 22.17
N GLY A 87 5.18 2.70 21.85
CA GLY A 87 5.22 1.28 22.21
C GLY A 87 4.42 0.36 21.28
N HIS A 88 3.83 0.87 20.19
CA HIS A 88 3.23 0.02 19.17
C HIS A 88 4.29 -0.89 18.53
N PRO A 89 4.03 -2.18 18.26
CA PRO A 89 5.01 -3.05 17.64
C PRO A 89 5.42 -2.53 16.25
N VAL A 90 6.73 -2.33 16.05
CA VAL A 90 7.33 -1.92 14.77
C VAL A 90 7.32 -3.08 13.77
N ILE A 91 7.58 -4.29 14.28
CA ILE A 91 7.44 -5.53 13.53
C ILE A 91 6.08 -6.12 13.89
N PRO A 92 5.20 -6.39 12.91
CA PRO A 92 3.92 -7.03 13.22
C PRO A 92 4.19 -8.36 13.95
N PRO A 93 3.44 -8.66 15.03
CA PRO A 93 3.57 -9.96 15.69
C PRO A 93 3.35 -11.04 14.63
N GLN A 94 4.25 -12.02 14.57
CA GLN A 94 4.11 -13.12 13.62
C GLN A 94 2.73 -13.73 13.83
N ALA A 95 1.96 -13.82 12.74
CA ALA A 95 0.70 -14.52 12.78
C ALA A 95 0.99 -15.99 13.07
N VAL A 96 0.87 -16.37 14.34
CA VAL A 96 0.86 -17.77 14.75
C VAL A 96 -0.47 -18.30 14.23
N HIS A 97 -0.46 -18.80 13.00
CA HIS A 97 -1.59 -19.56 12.46
C HIS A 97 -1.58 -20.93 13.17
N PRO A 98 -2.61 -21.27 13.96
CA PRO A 98 -2.82 -22.65 14.42
C PRO A 98 -3.21 -23.57 13.25
#